data_AF-A0A2V9G4B9-F1
#
_entry.id   AF-A0A2V9G4B9-F1
#
_cell.length_a   1.000
_cell.length_b   1.000
_cell.length_c   1.000
_cell.angle_alpha   90.00
_cell.angle_beta   90.00
_cell.angle_gamma   90.00
#
_symmetry.space_group_name_H-M   'P 1'
#
loop_
_entity.id
_entity.type
_entity.pdbx_description
1 polymer ?
#
loop_
_entity_poly.entity_id
_entity_poly.type
_entity_poly.pdbx_seq_one_letter_code
_entity_poly.pdbx_strand_id
1 'polypeptide(L)'
;MPVQHARKRGWSPSQALGQQHGQEASANAGTVGFPDRVSLWCDLEGVNSSAQAQDVIDYCQAWYEEVSAAGYIPGLYVGAEILLSGRQLYDLPFHHYWRSQSQVPDIPHRAYQVIQLNPPIQINGVRVDLDVALNDGQGGAAQWLRVNTAFPGE
;
A
#
# COMPACT_ATOMS: atom_id res chain seq x y z
N MET A 1 -4.36 -9.88 -1.81
CA MET A 1 -4.79 -8.57 -1.28
C MET A 1 -4.59 -7.53 -2.35
N PRO A 2 -5.54 -6.62 -2.62
CA PRO A 2 -5.42 -5.75 -3.79
C PRO A 2 -4.32 -4.73 -3.53
N VAL A 3 -3.35 -4.71 -4.42
CA VAL A 3 -2.26 -3.76 -4.46
C VAL A 3 -2.26 -3.14 -5.85
N GLN A 4 -1.99 -1.84 -5.92
CA GLN A 4 -1.76 -1.16 -7.18
C GLN A 4 -0.66 -1.88 -7.97
N HIS A 5 -0.75 -1.88 -9.29
CA HIS A 5 0.34 -2.34 -10.13
C HIS A 5 1.60 -1.47 -9.95
N ALA A 6 2.73 -2.10 -9.67
CA ALA A 6 4.03 -1.44 -9.55
C ALA A 6 4.41 -0.73 -10.86
N ARG A 7 4.97 0.49 -10.74
CA ARG A 7 5.54 1.16 -11.90
C ARG A 7 6.91 0.58 -12.24
N LYS A 8 7.28 0.69 -13.51
CA LYS A 8 8.66 0.48 -13.91
C LYS A 8 9.56 1.46 -13.15
N ARG A 9 10.64 0.94 -12.55
CA ARG A 9 11.67 1.71 -11.88
C ARG A 9 12.16 2.92 -12.68
N GLY A 10 12.42 4.02 -11.99
CA GLY A 10 12.83 5.31 -12.55
C GLY A 10 11.66 6.23 -12.91
N TRP A 11 10.46 5.99 -12.37
CA TRP A 11 9.29 6.83 -12.63
C TRP A 11 9.31 8.11 -11.79
N SER A 12 8.76 9.19 -12.34
CA SER A 12 8.66 10.48 -11.63
C SER A 12 7.27 10.62 -10.98
N PRO A 13 7.20 10.87 -9.66
CA PRO A 13 5.96 11.07 -8.95
C PRO A 13 5.43 12.48 -9.18
N SER A 14 4.12 12.64 -9.02
CA SER A 14 3.45 13.94 -9.00
C SER A 14 2.06 13.75 -8.39
N GLN A 15 1.46 14.85 -7.91
CA GLN A 15 0.09 14.85 -7.42
C GLN A 15 -0.91 14.29 -8.46
N ALA A 16 -0.84 14.77 -9.71
CA ALA A 16 -1.76 14.34 -10.77
C ALA A 16 -1.67 12.84 -11.06
N LEU A 17 -0.44 12.29 -11.00
CA LEU A 17 -0.23 10.86 -11.16
C LEU A 17 -0.76 10.06 -9.96
N GLY A 18 -0.63 10.59 -8.75
CA GLY A 18 -1.17 9.99 -7.53
C GLY A 18 -2.69 9.89 -7.59
N GLN A 19 -3.34 10.98 -8.02
CA GLN A 19 -4.77 11.00 -8.27
C GLN A 19 -5.20 9.96 -9.30
N GLN A 20 -4.54 9.95 -10.48
CA GLN A 20 -4.86 9.00 -11.54
C GLN A 20 -4.74 7.55 -11.04
N HIS A 21 -3.63 7.19 -10.39
CA HIS A 21 -3.43 5.83 -9.92
C HIS A 21 -4.35 5.45 -8.77
N GLY A 22 -4.70 6.38 -7.88
CA GLY A 22 -5.67 6.12 -6.80
C GLY A 22 -7.06 5.82 -7.36
N GLN A 23 -7.48 6.54 -8.40
CA GLN A 23 -8.72 6.28 -9.14
C GLN A 23 -8.68 4.92 -9.83
N GLU A 24 -7.61 4.62 -10.56
CA GLU A 24 -7.44 3.34 -11.24
C GLU A 24 -7.40 2.16 -10.26
N ALA A 25 -6.66 2.27 -9.16
CA ALA A 25 -6.57 1.24 -8.13
C ALA A 25 -7.95 0.95 -7.51
N SER A 26 -8.71 2.00 -7.17
CA SER A 26 -10.05 1.87 -6.61
C SER A 26 -11.04 1.26 -7.60
N ALA A 27 -11.04 1.76 -8.86
CA ALA A 27 -11.92 1.25 -9.91
C ALA A 27 -11.63 -0.24 -10.21
N ASN A 28 -10.35 -0.62 -10.26
CA ASN A 28 -9.94 -2.00 -10.46
C ASN A 28 -10.35 -2.90 -9.28
N ALA A 29 -10.16 -2.43 -8.04
CA ALA A 29 -10.60 -3.16 -6.85
C ALA A 29 -12.11 -3.41 -6.86
N GLY A 30 -12.90 -2.39 -7.20
CA GLY A 30 -14.36 -2.51 -7.33
C GLY A 30 -14.77 -3.45 -8.47
N THR A 31 -14.11 -3.36 -9.63
CA THR A 31 -14.38 -4.22 -10.79
C THR A 31 -14.09 -5.70 -10.50
N VAL A 32 -13.01 -6.00 -9.75
CA VAL A 32 -12.68 -7.35 -9.31
C VAL A 32 -13.66 -7.86 -8.24
N GLY A 33 -14.38 -6.96 -7.56
CA GLY A 33 -15.39 -7.30 -6.55
C GLY A 33 -14.87 -7.28 -5.11
N PHE A 34 -13.78 -6.55 -4.83
CA PHE A 34 -13.37 -6.34 -3.44
C PHE A 34 -14.39 -5.47 -2.70
N PRO A 35 -14.87 -5.90 -1.53
CA PRO A 35 -15.84 -5.13 -0.76
C PRO A 35 -15.19 -3.88 -0.15
N ASP A 36 -16.02 -2.87 0.13
CA ASP A 36 -15.61 -1.68 0.88
C ASP A 36 -14.92 -2.06 2.19
N ARG A 37 -14.05 -1.15 2.65
CA ARG A 37 -13.24 -1.26 3.86
C ARG A 37 -12.17 -2.35 3.83
N VAL A 38 -11.91 -2.99 2.70
CA VAL A 38 -10.69 -3.78 2.50
C VAL A 38 -9.48 -2.85 2.37
N SER A 39 -8.33 -3.28 2.88
CA SER A 39 -7.07 -2.58 2.65
C SER A 39 -6.66 -2.65 1.18
N LEU A 40 -6.52 -1.49 0.55
CA LEU A 40 -5.98 -1.31 -0.80
C LEU A 40 -4.60 -0.65 -0.66
N TRP A 41 -3.59 -1.23 -1.30
CA TRP A 41 -2.19 -0.85 -1.08
C TRP A 41 -1.61 -0.02 -2.23
N CYS A 42 -1.04 1.14 -1.90
CA CYS A 42 -0.21 1.94 -2.79
C CYS A 42 1.17 1.31 -2.86
N ASP A 43 1.58 0.87 -4.04
CA ASP A 43 2.94 0.37 -4.28
C ASP A 43 3.89 1.55 -4.51
N LEU A 44 4.63 1.91 -3.46
CA LEU A 44 5.65 2.95 -3.53
C LEU A 44 7.03 2.29 -3.61
N GLU A 45 7.56 2.19 -4.82
CA GLU A 45 8.90 1.68 -5.07
C GLU A 45 9.51 2.22 -6.37
N GLY A 46 10.85 2.19 -6.47
CA GLY A 46 11.55 2.47 -7.72
C GLY A 46 11.37 3.90 -8.24
N VAL A 47 11.23 4.88 -7.34
CA VAL A 47 11.09 6.29 -7.72
C VAL A 47 12.39 6.78 -8.37
N ASN A 48 12.27 7.63 -9.37
CA ASN A 48 13.41 8.33 -9.98
C ASN A 48 14.23 9.05 -8.90
N SER A 49 15.51 8.71 -8.75
CA SER A 49 16.40 9.29 -7.74
C SER A 49 16.61 10.80 -7.83
N SER A 50 16.24 11.42 -8.95
CA SER A 50 16.28 12.88 -9.14
C SER A 50 14.97 13.59 -8.76
N ALA A 51 13.92 12.86 -8.40
CA ALA A 51 12.66 13.44 -7.93
C ALA A 51 12.82 14.12 -6.57
N GLN A 52 11.98 15.11 -6.29
CA GLN A 52 11.96 15.74 -4.97
C GLN A 52 11.13 14.89 -3.99
N ALA A 53 11.51 14.89 -2.71
CA ALA A 53 10.72 14.23 -1.67
C ALA A 53 9.28 14.76 -1.61
N GLN A 54 9.08 16.05 -1.90
CA GLN A 54 7.75 16.66 -1.95
C GLN A 54 6.88 16.05 -3.06
N ASP A 55 7.44 15.76 -4.23
CA ASP A 55 6.68 15.13 -5.33
C ASP A 55 6.16 13.73 -4.93
N VAL A 56 6.94 13.00 -4.12
CA VAL A 56 6.55 11.70 -3.57
C VAL A 56 5.43 11.87 -2.53
N ILE A 57 5.55 12.86 -1.65
CA ILE A 57 4.51 13.19 -0.64
C ILE A 57 3.20 13.54 -1.34
N ASP A 58 3.25 14.43 -2.32
CA ASP A 58 2.07 14.89 -3.07
C ASP A 58 1.40 13.74 -3.83
N TYR A 59 2.20 12.84 -4.44
CA TYR A 59 1.72 11.61 -5.06
C TYR A 59 0.98 10.73 -4.04
N CYS A 60 1.61 10.47 -2.90
CA CYS A 60 1.07 9.61 -1.85
C CYS A 60 -0.23 10.16 -1.24
N GLN A 61 -0.31 11.47 -1.01
CA GLN A 61 -1.51 12.13 -0.49
C GLN A 61 -2.67 12.08 -1.49
N ALA A 62 -2.42 12.43 -2.76
CA ALA A 62 -3.45 12.37 -3.79
C ALA A 62 -3.97 10.93 -4.00
N TRP A 63 -3.08 9.94 -3.97
CA TRP A 63 -3.49 8.54 -4.03
C TRP A 63 -4.36 8.13 -2.84
N TYR A 64 -3.96 8.53 -1.63
CA TYR A 64 -4.70 8.25 -0.40
C TYR A 64 -6.12 8.82 -0.48
N GLU A 65 -6.27 10.07 -0.93
CA GLU A 65 -7.56 10.75 -1.02
C GLU A 65 -8.54 10.01 -1.92
N GLU A 66 -8.10 9.61 -3.12
CA GLU A 66 -8.93 8.89 -4.08
C GLU A 66 -9.37 7.52 -3.55
N VAL A 67 -8.46 6.79 -2.91
CA VAL A 67 -8.76 5.46 -2.35
C VAL A 67 -9.67 5.53 -1.13
N SER A 68 -9.45 6.52 -0.27
CA SER A 68 -10.31 6.79 0.88
C SER A 68 -11.72 7.19 0.44
N ALA A 69 -11.82 8.08 -0.56
CA ALA A 69 -13.10 8.51 -1.13
C ALA A 69 -13.90 7.36 -1.76
N ALA A 70 -13.21 6.36 -2.31
CA ALA A 70 -13.83 5.15 -2.84
C ALA A 70 -14.29 4.14 -1.76
N GLY A 71 -14.05 4.41 -0.47
CA GLY A 71 -14.52 3.57 0.64
C GLY A 71 -13.59 2.41 1.01
N TYR A 72 -12.39 2.34 0.41
CA TYR A 72 -11.35 1.40 0.81
C TYR A 72 -10.52 1.95 1.97
N ILE A 73 -9.70 1.09 2.59
CA ILE A 73 -8.72 1.51 3.61
C ILE A 73 -7.37 1.69 2.91
N PRO A 74 -6.84 2.91 2.77
CA PRO A 74 -5.54 3.13 2.14
C PRO A 74 -4.40 2.54 2.99
N GLY A 75 -3.59 1.70 2.37
CA GLY A 75 -2.32 1.21 2.92
C GLY A 75 -1.14 1.58 2.01
N LEU A 76 0.06 1.59 2.56
CA LEU A 76 1.30 1.89 1.85
C LEU A 76 2.25 0.69 1.87
N TYR A 77 2.57 0.17 0.70
CA TYR A 77 3.70 -0.73 0.52
C TYR A 77 4.97 0.09 0.35
N VAL A 78 5.96 -0.21 1.19
CA VAL A 78 7.23 0.52 1.28
C VAL A 78 8.31 -0.35 0.63
N GLY A 79 8.59 -0.04 -0.63
CA GLY A 79 9.60 -0.68 -1.46
C GLY A 79 10.97 0.00 -1.41
N ALA A 80 11.87 -0.44 -2.29
CA ALA A 80 13.16 0.21 -2.48
C ALA A 80 13.00 1.58 -3.15
N GLU A 81 13.95 2.50 -2.90
CA GLU A 81 14.07 3.76 -3.66
C GLU A 81 12.85 4.68 -3.58
N ILE A 82 12.28 4.82 -2.39
CA ILE A 82 11.09 5.66 -2.15
C ILE A 82 11.39 7.13 -1.85
N LEU A 83 12.66 7.47 -1.58
CA LEU A 83 13.15 8.82 -1.28
C LEU A 83 12.57 9.50 -0.01
N LEU A 84 11.72 8.82 0.75
CA LEU A 84 11.18 9.31 2.02
C LEU A 84 11.85 8.64 3.21
N SER A 85 12.06 9.42 4.27
CA SER A 85 12.44 8.90 5.59
C SER A 85 11.25 8.26 6.29
N GLY A 86 11.53 7.42 7.30
CA GLY A 86 10.50 6.83 8.16
C GLY A 86 9.57 7.87 8.81
N ARG A 87 10.11 9.03 9.18
CA ARG A 87 9.33 10.13 9.75
C ARG A 87 8.39 10.75 8.73
N GLN A 88 8.87 11.02 7.51
CA GLN A 88 8.02 11.54 6.43
C GLN A 88 6.92 10.54 6.06
N LEU A 89 7.24 9.24 6.03
CA LEU A 89 6.23 8.20 5.82
C LEU A 89 5.17 8.21 6.92
N TYR A 90 5.58 8.34 8.19
CA TYR A 90 4.65 8.39 9.32
C TYR A 90 3.79 9.65 9.36
N ASP A 91 4.29 10.77 8.86
CA ASP A 91 3.54 12.03 8.80
C ASP A 91 2.54 12.06 7.62
N LEU A 92 2.60 11.10 6.68
CA LEU A 92 1.57 10.90 5.65
C LEU A 92 0.27 10.33 6.27
N PRO A 93 -0.89 10.46 5.61
CA PRO A 93 -2.17 10.03 6.17
C PRO A 93 -2.37 8.50 6.29
N PHE A 94 -1.36 7.69 5.97
CA PHE A 94 -1.46 6.22 6.03
C PHE A 94 -1.36 5.69 7.46
N HIS A 95 -2.18 4.69 7.77
CA HIS A 95 -2.16 3.95 9.04
C HIS A 95 -1.86 2.45 8.87
N HIS A 96 -1.68 1.99 7.64
CA HIS A 96 -1.45 0.59 7.30
C HIS A 96 -0.20 0.50 6.43
N TYR A 97 0.80 -0.27 6.88
CA TYR A 97 2.11 -0.34 6.24
C TYR A 97 2.50 -1.77 5.92
N TRP A 98 2.99 -1.99 4.70
CA TRP A 98 3.52 -3.26 4.22
C TRP A 98 4.99 -3.07 3.86
N ARG A 99 5.88 -3.85 4.47
CA ARG A 99 7.31 -3.81 4.21
C ARG A 99 7.69 -4.72 3.05
N SER A 100 8.43 -4.19 2.08
CA SER A 100 9.11 -5.04 1.10
C SER A 100 10.24 -5.88 1.73
N GLN A 101 10.78 -6.81 0.94
CA GLN A 101 11.98 -7.56 1.30
C GLN A 101 13.30 -6.74 1.24
N SER A 102 13.26 -5.50 0.75
CA SER A 102 14.43 -4.62 0.63
C SER A 102 14.79 -3.96 1.95
N GLN A 103 15.97 -3.32 2.01
CA GLN A 103 16.28 -2.40 3.10
C GLN A 103 15.48 -1.11 2.92
N VAL A 104 14.49 -0.90 3.78
CA VAL A 104 13.59 0.25 3.76
C VAL A 104 13.51 0.89 5.16
N PRO A 105 13.10 2.17 5.27
CA PRO A 105 13.00 2.83 6.57
C PRO A 105 12.02 2.13 7.52
N ASP A 106 12.27 2.18 8.82
CA ASP A 106 11.24 1.84 9.81
C ASP A 106 10.16 2.92 9.86
N ILE A 107 8.94 2.54 10.22
CA ILE A 107 7.83 3.47 10.47
C ILE A 107 7.79 3.77 11.99
N PRO A 108 8.20 4.98 12.44
CA PRO A 108 8.27 5.31 13.86
C PRO A 108 6.96 5.01 14.59
N HIS A 109 7.05 4.37 15.75
CA HIS A 109 5.94 4.05 16.67
C HIS A 109 4.86 3.10 16.15
N ARG A 110 4.65 2.98 14.83
CA ARG A 110 3.62 2.14 14.24
C ARG A 110 4.17 0.82 13.72
N ALA A 111 5.35 0.77 13.12
CA ALA A 111 5.87 -0.43 12.45
C ALA A 111 4.95 -0.93 11.30
N TYR A 112 5.14 -2.18 10.88
CA TYR A 112 4.51 -2.80 9.70
C TYR A 112 3.46 -3.85 10.09
N GLN A 113 2.41 -3.98 9.28
CA GLN A 113 1.31 -4.96 9.44
C GLN A 113 1.43 -6.15 8.48
N VAL A 114 2.22 -5.98 7.42
CA VAL A 114 2.53 -7.01 6.44
C VAL A 114 4.02 -6.94 6.14
N ILE A 115 4.69 -8.09 6.10
CA ILE A 115 6.12 -8.18 5.82
C ILE A 115 6.32 -9.17 4.69
N GLN A 116 6.86 -8.68 3.57
CA GLN A 116 7.36 -9.52 2.49
C GLN A 116 8.69 -10.14 2.89
N LEU A 117 8.78 -11.47 2.73
CA LEU A 117 9.93 -12.28 3.06
C LEU A 117 10.79 -12.54 1.83
N ASN A 118 12.09 -12.67 2.07
CA ASN A 118 13.06 -13.20 1.11
C ASN A 118 13.56 -14.57 1.62
N PRO A 119 13.71 -15.59 0.74
CA PRO A 119 13.48 -15.57 -0.70
C PRO A 119 12.01 -15.80 -1.11
N PRO A 120 11.62 -15.42 -2.34
CA PRO A 120 10.37 -15.88 -2.92
C PRO A 120 10.39 -17.40 -3.14
N ILE A 121 9.20 -17.99 -3.24
CA ILE A 121 9.01 -19.41 -3.49
C ILE A 121 8.51 -19.66 -4.92
N GLN A 122 8.55 -20.92 -5.37
CA GLN A 122 7.88 -21.34 -6.60
C GLN A 122 6.74 -22.29 -6.27
N ILE A 123 5.55 -21.98 -6.79
CA ILE A 123 4.37 -22.84 -6.71
C ILE A 123 3.91 -23.08 -8.15
N ASN A 124 3.91 -24.33 -8.60
CA ASN A 124 3.49 -24.72 -9.95
C ASN A 124 4.16 -23.92 -11.09
N GLY A 125 5.44 -23.60 -10.95
CA GLY A 125 6.22 -22.83 -11.93
C GLY A 125 6.00 -21.31 -11.89
N VAL A 126 5.16 -20.81 -10.97
CA VAL A 126 4.96 -19.38 -10.73
C VAL A 126 5.80 -18.94 -9.54
N ARG A 127 6.54 -17.85 -9.70
CA ARG A 127 7.26 -17.20 -8.60
C ARG A 127 6.26 -16.44 -7.74
N VAL A 128 6.29 -16.68 -6.43
CA VAL A 128 5.39 -16.09 -5.45
C VAL A 128 6.23 -15.47 -4.35
N ASP A 129 6.03 -14.18 -4.11
CA ASP A 129 6.59 -13.53 -2.92
C ASP A 129 5.77 -13.97 -1.69
N LEU A 130 6.46 -14.30 -0.60
CA LEU A 130 5.82 -14.78 0.61
C LEU A 130 5.63 -13.63 1.58
N ASP A 131 4.42 -13.41 2.05
CA ASP A 131 4.10 -12.36 3.02
C ASP A 131 3.57 -12.92 4.33
N VAL A 132 3.92 -12.25 5.44
CA VAL A 132 3.39 -12.53 6.77
C VAL A 132 2.62 -11.32 7.27
N ALA A 133 1.36 -11.55 7.65
CA ALA A 133 0.53 -10.54 8.31
C ALA A 133 0.73 -10.61 9.83
N LEU A 134 0.76 -9.45 10.47
CA LEU A 134 0.93 -9.26 11.91
C LEU A 134 0.22 -7.98 12.35
N ASN A 135 0.02 -7.84 13.66
CA ASN A 135 -0.38 -6.55 14.20
C ASN A 135 0.83 -5.60 14.23
N ASP A 136 0.58 -4.33 13.94
CA ASP A 136 1.59 -3.29 14.07
C ASP A 136 1.83 -2.92 15.54
N GLY A 137 2.81 -2.05 15.79
CA GLY A 137 3.19 -1.56 17.12
C GLY A 137 2.10 -0.78 17.86
N GLN A 138 0.98 -0.46 17.21
CA GLN A 138 -0.20 0.17 17.80
C GLN A 138 -1.44 -0.77 17.77
N GLY A 139 -1.26 -2.04 17.42
CA GLY A 139 -2.33 -3.04 17.36
C GLY A 139 -3.20 -2.98 16.09
N GLY A 140 -2.84 -2.17 15.09
CA GLY A 140 -3.50 -2.15 13.79
C GLY A 140 -3.17 -3.40 12.97
N ALA A 141 -4.08 -3.82 12.10
CA ALA A 141 -3.90 -4.96 11.21
C ALA A 141 -4.43 -4.64 9.81
N ALA A 142 -3.90 -5.35 8.81
CA ALA A 142 -4.39 -5.28 7.46
C ALA A 142 -5.81 -5.88 7.35
N GLN A 143 -6.72 -5.18 6.67
CA GLN A 143 -8.10 -5.61 6.56
C GLN A 143 -8.34 -6.41 5.29
N TRP A 144 -8.56 -7.71 5.46
CA TRP A 144 -8.64 -8.68 4.37
C TRP A 144 -10.07 -8.97 3.89
N LEU A 145 -11.02 -8.95 4.82
CA LEU A 145 -12.43 -9.25 4.59
C LEU A 145 -13.28 -8.30 5.42
N ARG A 146 -14.47 -7.97 4.94
CA ARG A 146 -15.49 -7.32 5.77
C ARG A 146 -16.34 -8.40 6.43
N VAL A 147 -16.55 -8.31 7.75
CA VAL A 147 -17.60 -9.10 8.41
C VAL A 147 -18.95 -8.57 7.92
N ASN A 148 -19.69 -9.40 7.20
CA ASN A 148 -21.04 -9.07 6.77
C ASN A 148 -21.97 -9.27 7.97
N THR A 149 -22.47 -8.18 8.57
CA THR A 149 -23.38 -8.24 9.72
C THR A 149 -24.81 -8.62 9.34
N ALA A 150 -25.07 -8.94 8.08
CA ALA A 150 -26.34 -9.52 7.65
C ALA A 150 -26.33 -11.03 7.91
N PHE A 151 -26.75 -11.42 9.12
CA PHE A 151 -27.42 -12.70 9.28
C PHE A 151 -28.88 -12.49 8.86
N PRO A 152 -29.38 -13.14 7.80
CA PRO A 152 -30.82 -13.20 7.57
C PRO A 152 -31.41 -14.22 8.54
N GLY A 153 -32.08 -13.73 9.59
CA GLY A 153 -32.94 -14.55 10.45
C GLY A 153 -32.76 -14.31 11.95
N GLU A 154 -33.41 -13.27 12.46
CA GLU A 154 -34.12 -13.29 13.75
C GLU A 154 -35.48 -12.59 13.57
#